data_AF-A0A7T8JY78-F1
#
_entry.id   AF-A0A7T8JY78-F1
#
_cell.length_a   1.000
_cell.length_b   1.000
_cell.length_c   1.000
_cell.angle_alpha   90.00
_cell.angle_beta   90.00
_cell.angle_gamma   90.00
#
_symmetry.space_group_name_H-M   'P 1'
#
loop_
_entity.id
_entity.type
_entity.pdbx_description
1 polymer ?
#
loop_
_entity_poly.entity_id
_entity_poly.type
_entity_poly.pdbx_seq_one_letter_code
_entity_poly.pdbx_strand_id
1 'polypeptide(L)' 'MDAKRQRESDLLRALVSVAEIVKIVGVSKTMVYDTKKKLEAGNSFERKPGSGATTKSSQMSSW' A
#
# COMPACT_ATOMS: atom_id res chain seq x y z
N MET A 1 -8.18 -14.66 -0.27
CA MET A 1 -7.19 -13.88 0.53
C MET A 1 -6.18 -14.86 1.07
N ASP A 2 -4.91 -14.79 0.67
CA ASP A 2 -3.84 -15.66 1.19
C ASP A 2 -3.72 -15.52 2.71
N ALA A 3 -3.87 -16.63 3.46
CA ALA A 3 -3.85 -16.63 4.93
C ALA A 3 -2.57 -15.99 5.52
N LYS A 4 -1.43 -16.12 4.84
CA LYS A 4 -0.16 -15.50 5.24
C LYS A 4 -0.21 -13.97 5.16
N ARG A 5 -0.87 -13.44 4.13
CA ARG A 5 -0.94 -12.01 3.83
C ARG A 5 -1.85 -11.26 4.80
N GLN A 6 -2.91 -11.94 5.26
CA GLN A 6 -3.76 -11.45 6.35
C GLN A 6 -2.97 -11.35 7.66
N ARG A 7 -2.26 -12.43 8.01
CA ARG A 7 -1.46 -12.50 9.24
C ARG A 7 -0.36 -11.45 9.30
N GLU A 8 0.30 -11.20 8.18
CA GLU A 8 1.28 -10.11 8.04
C GLU A 8 0.67 -8.73 8.30
N SER A 9 -0.51 -8.46 7.73
CA SER A 9 -1.22 -7.19 7.93
C SER A 9 -1.65 -6.98 9.39
N ASP A 10 -2.12 -8.05 10.04
CA ASP A 10 -2.53 -7.99 11.45
C ASP A 10 -1.33 -7.72 12.37
N LEU A 11 -0.19 -8.36 12.11
CA LEU A 11 1.05 -8.11 12.87
C LEU A 11 1.61 -6.70 12.66
N LEU A 12 1.53 -6.17 11.42
CA LEU A 12 1.90 -4.79 11.12
C LEU A 12 1.01 -3.79 11.86
N ARG A 13 -0.30 -4.06 11.96
CA ARG A 13 -1.25 -3.24 12.74
C ARG A 13 -1.00 -3.32 14.24
N ALA A 14 -0.52 -4.46 14.74
CA ALA A 14 -0.11 -4.65 16.13
C ALA A 14 1.28 -4.05 16.46
N LEU A 15 1.88 -3.27 15.55
CA LEU A 15 3.18 -2.61 15.71
C LEU A 15 4.35 -3.59 15.94
N VAL A 16 4.22 -4.84 15.47
CA VAL A 16 5.28 -5.83 15.56
C VAL A 16 6.42 -5.47 14.61
N SER A 17 7.67 -5.73 15.04
CA SER A 17 8.84 -5.44 14.23
C SER A 17 8.89 -6.30 12.95
N VAL A 18 9.36 -5.71 11.83
CA VAL A 18 9.49 -6.42 10.54
C VAL A 18 10.33 -7.70 10.68
N ALA A 19 11.38 -7.67 11.50
CA ALA A 19 12.24 -8.84 11.72
C ALA A 19 11.49 -10.01 12.37
N GLU A 20 10.54 -9.72 13.24
CA GLU A 20 9.75 -10.71 13.95
C GLU A 20 8.59 -11.24 13.10
N ILE A 21 7.97 -10.38 12.29
CA ILE A 21 6.96 -10.78 11.29
C ILE A 21 7.55 -11.79 10.30
N VAL A 22 8.78 -11.56 9.84
CA VAL A 22 9.51 -12.48 8.96
C VAL A 22 9.68 -13.86 9.61
N LYS A 23 9.99 -13.91 10.90
CA LYS A 23 10.13 -15.17 11.66
C LYS A 23 8.79 -15.89 11.85
N ILE A 24 7.71 -15.17 12.13
CA ILE A 24 6.38 -15.73 12.41
C ILE A 24 5.69 -16.23 11.15
N VAL A 25 5.74 -15.44 10.07
CA VAL A 25 4.99 -15.70 8.83
C VAL A 25 5.83 -16.46 7.79
N GLY A 26 7.16 -16.37 7.88
CA GLY A 26 8.09 -17.02 6.96
C GLY A 26 8.10 -16.35 5.57
N VAL A 27 8.01 -15.03 5.52
CA VAL A 27 8.06 -14.21 4.28
C VAL A 27 9.33 -13.37 4.25
N SER A 28 9.72 -12.90 3.06
CA SER A 28 10.90 -12.04 2.93
C SER A 28 10.64 -10.64 3.51
N LYS A 29 11.70 -9.99 4.02
CA LYS A 29 11.64 -8.61 4.51
C LYS A 29 11.05 -7.65 3.47
N THR A 30 11.40 -7.84 2.20
CA THR A 30 10.93 -7.02 1.08
C THR A 30 9.40 -7.05 0.96
N MET A 31 8.77 -8.23 1.09
CA MET A 31 7.31 -8.33 1.07
C MET A 31 6.67 -7.59 2.25
N VAL A 32 7.25 -7.71 3.45
CA VAL A 32 6.75 -7.01 4.65
C VAL A 32 6.80 -5.49 4.49
N TYR A 33 7.88 -4.97 3.90
CA TYR A 33 7.98 -3.54 3.60
C TYR A 33 6.97 -3.08 2.55
N ASP A 34 6.74 -3.89 1.52
CA ASP A 34 5.74 -3.61 0.49
C ASP A 34 4.31 -3.55 1.06
N THR A 35 3.97 -4.49 1.94
CA THR A 35 2.67 -4.51 2.63
C THR A 35 2.54 -3.36 3.61
N LYS A 36 3.61 -3.05 4.38
CA LYS A 36 3.64 -1.86 5.25
C LYS A 36 3.39 -0.58 4.45
N LYS A 37 4.07 -0.41 3.31
CA LYS A 37 3.87 0.75 2.42
C LYS A 37 2.44 0.83 1.88
N LYS A 38 1.82 -0.31 1.54
CA LYS A 38 0.43 -0.38 1.09
C LYS A 38 -0.56 -0.07 2.22
N LEU A 39 -0.30 -0.54 3.44
CA LEU A 39 -1.09 -0.21 4.63
C LEU A 39 -0.98 1.29 4.96
N GLU A 40 0.22 1.86 4.93
CA GLU A 40 0.44 3.30 5.13
C GLU A 40 -0.19 4.14 4.01
N ALA A 41 -0.13 3.68 2.76
CA ALA A 41 -0.76 4.34 1.62
C ALA A 41 -2.30 4.23 1.65
N GLY A 42 -2.84 3.11 2.13
CA GLY A 42 -4.27 2.88 2.31
C GLY A 42 -4.83 3.64 3.51
N ASN A 43 -4.05 3.80 4.59
CA ASN A 43 -4.39 4.68 5.70
C ASN A 43 -4.24 6.17 5.32
N SER A 44 -3.37 6.47 4.35
CA SER A 44 -3.23 7.78 3.73
C SER A 44 -4.23 8.01 2.59
N PHE A 45 -5.27 7.18 2.41
CA PHE A 45 -6.29 7.39 1.39
C PHE A 45 -7.32 8.48 1.77
N GLU A 46 -7.00 9.33 2.76
CA GLU A 46 -7.41 10.74 2.74
C GLU A 46 -6.51 11.60 1.83
N ARG A 47 -5.93 11.00 0.76
CA ARG A 47 -5.46 11.78 -0.37
C ARG A 47 -6.69 12.45 -0.99
N LYS A 48 -6.83 13.75 -0.72
CA LYS A 48 -7.62 14.67 -1.55
C LYS A 48 -7.54 14.25 -3.01
N PRO A 49 -8.67 14.08 -3.71
CA PRO A 49 -8.66 13.84 -5.15
C PRO A 49 -8.12 15.12 -5.82
N GLY A 50 -6.84 15.14 -6.17
CA GLY A 50 -6.28 16.37 -6.76
C GLY A 50 -4.82 16.31 -7.20
N SER A 51 -4.17 15.14 -7.25
CA SER A 51 -2.79 15.07 -7.76
C SER A 51 -2.51 13.72 -8.42
N GLY A 52 -3.22 13.47 -9.52
CA GLY A 52 -2.92 12.43 -10.50
C GLY A 52 -3.09 13.04 -11.88
N ALA A 53 -1.98 13.28 -12.57
CA ALA A 53 -1.92 13.89 -13.89
C ALA A 53 -2.79 13.16 -14.93
N THR A 54 -3.43 13.90 -15.83
CA THR A 54 -3.83 13.40 -17.15
C THR A 54 -3.67 14.51 -18.18
N THR A 55 -2.51 14.47 -18.83
CA THR A 55 -2.30 14.47 -20.29
C THR A 55 -3.26 15.27 -21.19
N LYS A 56 -2.64 16.13 -22.02
CA LYS A 56 -3.18 16.76 -23.23
C LYS A 56 -4.26 15.93 -23.94
N SER A 57 -5.48 16.47 -24.02
CA SER A 57 -6.42 16.18 -25.10
C SER A 57 -6.54 17.42 -25.98
N SER A 58 -5.90 17.36 -27.14
CA SER A 58 -6.21 18.21 -28.28
C SER A 58 -7.62 17.86 -28.76
N GLN A 59 -8.61 18.76 -28.61
CA GLN A 59 -9.78 18.79 -29.49
C GLN A 59 -10.50 20.14 -29.44
N MET A 60 -10.87 20.60 -30.63
CA MET A 60 -11.51 21.87 -31.01
C MET A 60 -12.83 22.19 -30.29
N SER A 61 -13.20 23.48 -30.21
CA SER A 61 -14.37 24.04 -30.92
C SER A 61 -14.62 25.54 -30.62
N SER A 62 -14.64 26.33 -31.70
CA SER A 62 -15.50 27.47 -32.05
C SER A 62 -16.27 28.25 -30.96
N TRP A 63 -16.00 29.56 -30.84
CA TRP A 63 -16.91 30.66 -31.20
C TRP A 63 -16.13 31.96 -31.43
#